data_AF-A0A9E0ICA3-F1
#
_entry.id   AF-A0A9E0ICA3-F1
#
_cell.length_a   1.000
_cell.length_b   1.000
_cell.length_c   1.000
_cell.angle_alpha   90.00
_cell.angle_beta   90.00
_cell.angle_gamma   90.00
#
_symmetry.space_group_name_H-M   'P 1'
#
loop_
_entity.id
_entity.type
_entity.pdbx_description
1 polymer ?
#
loop_
_entity_poly.entity_id
_entity_poly.type
_entity_poly.pdbx_seq_one_letter_code
_entity_poly.pdbx_strand_id
1 'polypeptide(L)'
;MKPTRPRNGSTGPGQHAKSWLLAMMLMLTVLFGQHALAAEASLGEEDQACQECHDSADIKPKKTQAGESLSMRISTPAFLASRHSETSCTDCHEDADGKDHGKVEVPMKSKREYRLSYQDACTTCHKKNVADFKDSVHAHLVKAGDEKSPTCSDCHNSHTQIDIKIVQPIANVPCADCHKEIFKAYSGDVHGLERVAKGKSAPLCADCHSAHKIQAASLGQGIKDSCISCHKDSVSQHESWLPNSGRHFEAISCPVCHAPDAQRRVNLRLVDSVGKQQIREVRGVPQFERLTQTVNTSGGSLNEKELGSFLKEFNVENSAGKAILSGRLEVRSGEQAHQLSEKEKAIKDCRVCHQAGATPFQSVVLTMAGADGRPLRHGVEKEVLNSLTAIGSLRGFYTIGSTRIKLLDYLLVLVLLGVLCVPVAHYTVHRLFKPRRDQRQAERARSAASPVHDEHKV
;
A
#
# COMPACT_ATOMS: atom_id res chain seq x y z
N MET A 1 -0.20 -83.39 9.80
CA MET A 1 -1.58 -83.24 10.30
C MET A 1 -2.45 -82.69 9.17
N LYS A 2 -3.66 -83.24 9.02
CA LYS A 2 -4.58 -83.12 7.86
C LYS A 2 -5.12 -81.70 7.61
N PRO A 3 -5.56 -81.34 6.38
CA PRO A 3 -6.36 -80.15 6.12
C PRO A 3 -7.85 -80.42 6.37
N THR A 4 -8.56 -79.46 6.96
CA THR A 4 -10.03 -79.48 7.12
C THR A 4 -10.69 -78.56 6.09
N ARG A 5 -11.67 -79.11 5.35
CA ARG A 5 -12.57 -78.41 4.40
C ARG A 5 -13.51 -77.41 5.10
N PRO A 6 -13.92 -76.31 4.44
CA PRO A 6 -15.14 -75.59 4.79
C PRO A 6 -16.38 -76.13 4.02
N ARG A 7 -17.55 -75.98 4.65
CA ARG A 7 -18.89 -76.38 4.18
C ARG A 7 -19.42 -75.43 3.11
N ASN A 8 -20.04 -76.00 2.08
CA ASN A 8 -20.91 -75.32 1.12
C ASN A 8 -22.26 -74.96 1.76
N GLY A 9 -22.71 -73.72 1.57
CA GLY A 9 -24.10 -73.29 1.73
C GLY A 9 -24.69 -72.99 0.35
N SER A 10 -25.78 -73.67 0.01
CA SER A 10 -26.51 -73.54 -1.25
C SER A 10 -27.49 -72.37 -1.20
N THR A 11 -27.38 -71.40 -2.12
CA THR A 11 -28.41 -70.38 -2.38
C THR A 11 -29.20 -70.76 -3.65
N GLY A 12 -30.53 -70.82 -3.53
CA GLY A 12 -31.44 -71.29 -4.58
C GLY A 12 -31.67 -70.31 -5.74
N PRO A 13 -32.19 -70.81 -6.88
CA PRO A 13 -32.33 -70.07 -8.13
C PRO A 13 -33.64 -69.26 -8.09
N GLY A 14 -33.57 -68.03 -7.58
CA GLY A 14 -34.75 -67.14 -7.57
C GLY A 14 -34.46 -65.66 -7.33
N GLN A 15 -33.23 -65.30 -6.93
CA GLN A 15 -32.89 -63.91 -6.60
C GLN A 15 -32.31 -63.12 -7.79
N HIS A 16 -31.82 -63.78 -8.84
CA HIS A 16 -31.20 -63.07 -9.96
C HIS A 16 -32.19 -62.33 -10.88
N ALA A 17 -33.41 -62.85 -11.09
CA ALA A 17 -34.37 -62.21 -12.00
C ALA A 17 -34.97 -60.89 -11.46
N LYS A 18 -35.15 -60.76 -10.13
CA LYS A 18 -35.65 -59.53 -9.49
C LYS A 18 -34.58 -58.44 -9.39
N SER A 19 -33.30 -58.83 -9.31
CA SER A 19 -32.16 -57.88 -9.26
C SER A 19 -31.90 -57.22 -10.62
N TRP A 20 -32.13 -57.93 -11.73
CA TRP A 20 -31.94 -57.36 -13.08
C TRP A 20 -33.02 -56.34 -13.46
N LEU A 21 -34.28 -56.55 -13.06
CA LEU A 21 -35.37 -55.59 -13.31
C LEU A 21 -35.21 -54.29 -12.50
N LEU A 22 -34.74 -54.37 -11.24
CA LEU A 22 -34.42 -53.17 -10.46
C LEU A 22 -33.20 -52.43 -11.00
N ALA A 23 -32.17 -53.13 -11.46
CA ALA A 23 -30.97 -52.51 -12.04
C ALA A 23 -31.25 -51.80 -13.37
N MET A 24 -32.12 -52.36 -14.23
CA MET A 24 -32.54 -51.71 -15.48
C MET A 24 -33.41 -50.48 -15.23
N MET A 25 -34.28 -50.52 -14.22
CA MET A 25 -35.14 -49.39 -13.86
C MET A 25 -34.35 -48.26 -13.18
N LEU A 26 -33.27 -48.57 -12.46
CA LEU A 26 -32.31 -47.59 -11.92
C LEU A 26 -31.39 -46.99 -13.00
N MET A 27 -31.01 -47.77 -14.03
CA MET A 27 -30.26 -47.23 -15.18
C MET A 27 -31.12 -46.30 -16.04
N LEU A 28 -32.42 -46.58 -16.21
CA LEU A 28 -33.31 -45.70 -16.96
C LEU A 28 -33.55 -44.36 -16.25
N THR A 29 -33.62 -44.33 -14.92
CA THR A 29 -33.76 -43.07 -14.16
C THR A 29 -32.45 -42.27 -14.10
N VAL A 30 -31.28 -42.92 -14.16
CA VAL A 30 -29.98 -42.23 -14.26
C VAL A 30 -29.74 -41.65 -15.67
N LEU A 31 -30.24 -42.31 -16.73
CA LEU A 31 -30.16 -41.80 -18.10
C LEU A 31 -31.13 -40.64 -18.38
N PHE A 32 -32.29 -40.60 -17.73
CA PHE A 32 -33.25 -39.49 -17.85
C PHE A 32 -33.03 -38.34 -16.84
N GLY A 33 -32.32 -38.59 -15.73
CA GLY A 33 -32.11 -37.59 -14.66
C GLY A 33 -30.99 -36.57 -14.91
N GLN A 34 -30.18 -36.74 -15.96
CA GLN A 34 -29.07 -35.82 -16.28
C GLN A 34 -29.46 -34.68 -17.24
N HIS A 35 -30.69 -34.67 -17.73
CA HIS A 35 -31.25 -33.53 -18.48
C HIS A 35 -32.14 -32.71 -17.55
N ALA A 36 -31.65 -32.38 -16.36
CA ALA A 36 -32.01 -31.07 -15.80
C ALA A 36 -31.42 -30.06 -16.78
N LEU A 37 -32.22 -29.69 -17.78
CA LEU A 37 -31.97 -28.54 -18.64
C LEU A 37 -31.56 -27.42 -17.70
N ALA A 38 -30.26 -27.10 -17.68
CA ALA A 38 -29.87 -25.76 -17.33
C ALA A 38 -30.73 -24.90 -18.24
N ALA A 39 -31.68 -24.15 -17.67
CA ALA A 39 -32.41 -23.16 -18.43
C ALA A 39 -31.33 -22.34 -19.14
N GLU A 40 -31.23 -22.49 -20.46
CA GLU A 40 -30.30 -21.68 -21.24
C GLU A 40 -30.67 -20.25 -20.92
N ALA A 41 -29.74 -19.53 -20.28
CA ALA A 41 -29.96 -18.14 -19.95
C ALA A 41 -30.29 -17.43 -21.27
N SER A 42 -31.56 -17.06 -21.45
CA SER A 42 -32.07 -16.43 -22.65
C SER A 42 -32.40 -14.98 -22.33
N LEU A 43 -32.14 -14.10 -23.28
CA LEU A 43 -32.53 -12.70 -23.17
C LEU A 43 -34.05 -12.54 -23.18
N GLY A 44 -34.55 -11.45 -22.59
CA GLY A 44 -35.93 -11.03 -22.78
C GLY A 44 -36.18 -10.64 -24.24
N GLU A 45 -37.45 -10.65 -24.67
CA GLU A 45 -37.82 -10.37 -26.07
C GLU A 45 -37.28 -9.02 -26.59
N GLU A 46 -37.29 -7.98 -25.73
CA GLU A 46 -36.78 -6.64 -26.06
C GLU A 46 -35.25 -6.62 -26.25
N ASP A 47 -34.51 -7.21 -25.32
CA ASP A 47 -33.04 -7.29 -25.41
C ASP A 47 -32.59 -8.17 -26.57
N GLN A 48 -33.36 -9.21 -26.90
CA GLN A 48 -33.13 -10.05 -28.07
C GLN A 48 -33.24 -9.23 -29.36
N ALA A 49 -34.22 -8.34 -29.48
CA ALA A 49 -34.36 -7.44 -30.63
C ALA A 49 -33.14 -6.51 -30.79
N CYS A 50 -32.55 -6.02 -29.68
CA CYS A 50 -31.29 -5.28 -29.73
C CYS A 50 -30.15 -6.16 -30.29
N GLN A 51 -30.02 -7.40 -29.79
CA GLN A 51 -28.93 -8.30 -30.17
C GLN A 51 -29.02 -8.85 -31.59
N GLU A 52 -30.19 -8.87 -32.23
CA GLU A 52 -30.32 -9.22 -33.66
C GLU A 52 -29.40 -8.37 -34.54
N CYS A 53 -29.22 -7.09 -34.18
CA CYS A 53 -28.24 -6.21 -34.82
C CYS A 53 -26.90 -6.18 -34.08
N HIS A 54 -26.90 -6.12 -32.75
CA HIS A 54 -25.69 -5.88 -31.97
C HIS A 54 -24.77 -7.10 -31.81
N ASP A 55 -25.22 -8.34 -32.00
CA ASP A 55 -24.33 -9.51 -32.07
C ASP A 55 -23.85 -9.81 -33.50
N SER A 56 -24.45 -9.15 -34.50
CA SER A 56 -24.10 -9.37 -35.89
C SER A 56 -22.63 -9.06 -36.17
N ALA A 57 -21.96 -9.98 -36.89
CA ALA A 57 -20.61 -9.74 -37.37
C ALA A 57 -20.54 -8.63 -38.43
N ASP A 58 -21.67 -8.32 -39.06
CA ASP A 58 -21.79 -7.34 -40.13
C ASP A 58 -22.10 -5.93 -39.62
N ILE A 59 -22.32 -5.75 -38.30
CA ILE A 59 -22.58 -4.43 -37.74
C ILE A 59 -21.35 -3.54 -37.94
N LYS A 60 -21.55 -2.45 -38.69
CA LYS A 60 -20.46 -1.53 -39.02
C LYS A 60 -20.10 -0.69 -37.78
N PRO A 61 -18.81 -0.51 -37.48
CA PRO A 61 -18.40 0.40 -36.43
C PRO A 61 -18.79 1.83 -36.78
N LYS A 62 -19.11 2.62 -35.77
CA LYS A 62 -19.34 4.07 -35.90
C LYS A 62 -18.00 4.80 -35.73
N LYS A 63 -17.91 6.02 -36.26
CA LYS A 63 -16.72 6.86 -36.11
C LYS A 63 -17.05 8.10 -35.30
N THR A 64 -16.12 8.49 -34.43
CA THR A 64 -16.16 9.81 -33.78
C THR A 64 -15.75 10.90 -34.77
N GLN A 65 -15.98 12.17 -34.44
CA GLN A 65 -15.51 13.30 -35.27
C GLN A 65 -13.98 13.34 -35.35
N ALA A 66 -13.28 12.82 -34.33
CA ALA A 66 -11.84 12.58 -34.35
C ALA A 66 -11.40 11.38 -35.22
N GLY A 67 -12.34 10.68 -35.87
CA GLY A 67 -12.07 9.54 -36.76
C GLY A 67 -11.85 8.20 -36.04
N GLU A 68 -12.07 8.15 -34.72
CA GLU A 68 -11.85 6.93 -33.94
C GLU A 68 -13.00 5.93 -34.14
N SER A 69 -12.66 4.66 -34.38
CA SER A 69 -13.64 3.61 -34.62
C SER A 69 -14.22 3.06 -33.31
N LEU A 70 -15.54 3.17 -33.11
CA LEU A 70 -16.32 2.58 -32.03
C LEU A 70 -17.03 1.32 -32.51
N SER A 71 -16.74 0.19 -31.88
CA SER A 71 -17.49 -1.05 -32.14
C SER A 71 -18.89 -0.91 -31.58
N MET A 72 -19.88 -1.27 -32.39
CA MET A 72 -21.26 -1.43 -31.93
C MET A 72 -21.58 -2.89 -31.58
N ARG A 73 -20.63 -3.80 -31.78
CA ARG A 73 -20.87 -5.23 -31.58
C ARG A 73 -20.76 -5.63 -30.10
N ILE A 74 -21.75 -6.40 -29.62
CA ILE A 74 -21.82 -7.03 -28.31
C ILE A 74 -22.13 -8.51 -28.53
N SER A 75 -21.27 -9.41 -28.06
CA SER A 75 -21.53 -10.84 -28.22
C SER A 75 -22.58 -11.31 -27.21
N THR A 76 -23.67 -11.92 -27.69
CA THR A 76 -24.76 -12.40 -26.82
C THR A 76 -24.26 -13.43 -25.81
N PRO A 77 -23.48 -14.47 -26.21
CA PRO A 77 -22.88 -15.38 -25.25
C PRO A 77 -21.99 -14.70 -24.20
N ALA A 78 -21.23 -13.67 -24.60
CA ALA A 78 -20.34 -12.96 -23.68
C ALA A 78 -21.13 -12.06 -22.69
N PHE A 79 -22.22 -11.46 -23.15
CA PHE A 79 -23.12 -10.67 -22.31
C PHE A 79 -23.85 -11.55 -21.29
N LEU A 80 -24.37 -12.71 -21.71
CA LEU A 80 -25.03 -13.67 -20.83
C LEU A 80 -24.08 -14.27 -19.79
N ALA A 81 -22.79 -14.36 -20.08
CA ALA A 81 -21.77 -14.78 -19.13
C ALA A 81 -21.28 -13.65 -18.20
N SER A 82 -21.74 -12.41 -18.41
CA SER A 82 -21.30 -11.24 -17.67
C SER A 82 -22.02 -11.08 -16.33
N ARG A 83 -21.55 -10.12 -15.52
CA ARG A 83 -22.23 -9.70 -14.29
C ARG A 83 -23.49 -8.86 -14.53
N HIS A 84 -23.74 -8.41 -15.76
CA HIS A 84 -24.90 -7.60 -16.15
C HIS A 84 -25.93 -8.40 -16.97
N SER A 85 -25.83 -9.73 -17.01
CA SER A 85 -26.71 -10.59 -17.82
C SER A 85 -28.20 -10.45 -17.49
N GLU A 86 -28.55 -9.95 -16.31
CA GLU A 86 -29.92 -9.74 -15.85
C GLU A 86 -30.39 -8.28 -15.99
N THR A 87 -29.56 -7.39 -16.54
CA THR A 87 -29.88 -5.97 -16.76
C THR A 87 -30.30 -5.76 -18.21
N SER A 88 -31.42 -5.08 -18.45
CA SER A 88 -31.88 -4.81 -19.82
C SER A 88 -31.00 -3.76 -20.48
N CYS A 89 -30.92 -3.79 -21.82
CA CYS A 89 -30.20 -2.81 -22.62
C CYS A 89 -30.70 -1.39 -22.33
N THR A 90 -32.02 -1.22 -22.19
CA THR A 90 -32.68 0.08 -21.99
C THR A 90 -32.52 0.63 -20.57
N ASP A 91 -32.14 -0.21 -19.59
CA ASP A 91 -31.81 0.26 -18.24
C ASP A 91 -30.54 1.14 -18.21
N CYS A 92 -29.64 0.96 -19.17
CA CYS A 92 -28.43 1.79 -19.34
C CYS A 92 -28.52 2.71 -20.56
N HIS A 93 -29.29 2.33 -21.57
CA HIS A 93 -29.53 3.10 -22.79
C HIS A 93 -30.96 3.66 -22.79
N GLU A 94 -31.32 4.43 -21.75
CA GLU A 94 -32.67 5.00 -21.57
C GLU A 94 -33.14 5.82 -22.79
N ASP A 95 -32.21 6.48 -23.49
CA ASP A 95 -32.48 7.29 -24.68
C ASP A 95 -32.64 6.46 -25.98
N ALA A 96 -32.52 5.13 -25.91
CA ALA A 96 -32.65 4.27 -27.09
C ALA A 96 -34.12 3.96 -27.40
N ASP A 97 -34.74 4.77 -28.26
CA ASP A 97 -36.05 4.44 -28.85
C ASP A 97 -35.85 3.54 -30.09
N GLY A 98 -36.43 2.34 -30.08
CA GLY A 98 -36.36 1.39 -31.20
C GLY A 98 -36.83 1.94 -32.56
N LYS A 99 -37.60 3.04 -32.59
CA LYS A 99 -38.02 3.71 -33.83
C LYS A 99 -36.88 4.51 -34.48
N ASP A 100 -36.01 5.11 -33.69
CA ASP A 100 -35.08 6.15 -34.12
C ASP A 100 -33.61 5.77 -33.86
N HIS A 101 -33.40 4.71 -33.09
CA HIS A 101 -32.09 4.21 -32.68
C HIS A 101 -31.17 3.97 -33.87
N GLY A 102 -30.02 4.64 -33.86
CA GLY A 102 -29.00 4.55 -34.92
C GLY A 102 -29.33 5.30 -36.21
N LYS A 103 -30.49 5.98 -36.31
CA LYS A 103 -30.90 6.79 -37.48
C LYS A 103 -30.52 8.27 -37.35
N VAL A 104 -30.44 8.77 -36.13
CA VAL A 104 -30.02 10.15 -35.85
C VAL A 104 -28.52 10.19 -35.56
N GLU A 105 -27.81 11.11 -36.19
CA GLU A 105 -26.40 11.34 -35.87
C GLU A 105 -26.27 12.08 -34.54
N VAL A 106 -25.66 11.41 -33.56
CA VAL A 106 -25.28 12.02 -32.29
C VAL A 106 -23.84 12.54 -32.43
N PRO A 107 -23.59 13.85 -32.30
CA PRO A 107 -22.23 14.39 -32.40
C PRO A 107 -21.40 13.90 -31.23
N MET A 108 -20.36 13.12 -31.54
CA MET A 108 -19.37 12.62 -30.57
C MET A 108 -17.98 13.03 -31.02
N LYS A 109 -17.29 13.91 -30.28
CA LYS A 109 -15.97 14.38 -30.70
C LYS A 109 -14.94 13.27 -30.61
N SER A 110 -14.94 12.53 -29.50
CA SER A 110 -13.98 11.45 -29.24
C SER A 110 -14.57 10.31 -28.41
N LYS A 111 -13.89 9.17 -28.38
CA LYS A 111 -14.23 8.04 -27.51
C LYS A 111 -14.20 8.45 -26.04
N ARG A 112 -13.31 9.36 -25.68
CA ARG A 112 -13.18 9.87 -24.32
C ARG A 112 -14.42 10.67 -23.91
N GLU A 113 -14.85 11.63 -24.73
CA GLU A 113 -16.06 12.42 -24.46
C GLU A 113 -17.27 11.50 -24.31
N TYR A 114 -17.41 10.50 -25.19
CA TYR A 114 -18.48 9.51 -25.10
C TYR A 114 -18.45 8.68 -23.80
N ARG A 115 -17.27 8.22 -23.36
CA ARG A 115 -17.16 7.51 -22.07
C ARG A 115 -17.50 8.40 -20.89
N LEU A 116 -17.10 9.67 -20.93
CA LEU A 116 -17.39 10.65 -19.88
C LEU A 116 -18.89 10.93 -19.78
N SER A 117 -19.59 11.03 -20.92
CA SER A 117 -21.04 11.29 -20.93
C SER A 117 -21.87 10.13 -20.36
N TYR A 118 -21.34 8.90 -20.42
CA TYR A 118 -22.02 7.70 -19.91
C TYR A 118 -21.63 7.28 -18.48
N GLN A 119 -20.80 8.06 -17.77
CA GLN A 119 -20.37 7.68 -16.41
C GLN A 119 -21.53 7.58 -15.42
N ASP A 120 -22.54 8.44 -15.57
CA ASP A 120 -23.66 8.52 -14.63
C ASP A 120 -24.59 7.29 -14.71
N ALA A 121 -24.59 6.56 -15.83
CA ALA A 121 -25.34 5.31 -15.98
C ALA A 121 -24.95 4.27 -14.90
N CYS A 122 -23.67 4.28 -14.45
CA CYS A 122 -23.23 3.39 -13.38
C CYS A 122 -23.81 3.76 -12.01
N THR A 123 -24.22 5.02 -11.80
CA THR A 123 -24.58 5.56 -10.48
C THR A 123 -25.90 4.99 -9.97
N THR A 124 -26.84 4.66 -10.86
CA THR A 124 -28.15 4.11 -10.48
C THR A 124 -28.00 2.85 -9.62
N CYS A 125 -27.11 1.94 -10.04
CA CYS A 125 -26.90 0.64 -9.38
C CYS A 125 -25.64 0.58 -8.50
N HIS A 126 -24.55 1.26 -8.88
CA HIS A 126 -23.25 1.17 -8.19
C HIS A 126 -22.95 2.35 -7.25
N LYS A 127 -23.97 2.93 -6.61
CA LYS A 127 -23.88 4.11 -5.73
C LYS A 127 -22.66 4.12 -4.81
N LYS A 128 -22.40 3.00 -4.12
CA LYS A 128 -21.27 2.86 -3.20
C LYS A 128 -19.91 2.95 -3.91
N ASN A 129 -19.73 2.16 -4.98
CA ASN A 129 -18.46 2.14 -5.72
C ASN A 129 -18.20 3.48 -6.41
N VAL A 130 -19.24 4.12 -6.94
CA VAL A 130 -19.14 5.47 -7.52
C VAL A 130 -18.76 6.49 -6.46
N ALA A 131 -19.38 6.44 -5.27
CA ALA A 131 -19.00 7.32 -4.16
C ALA A 131 -17.54 7.10 -3.74
N ASP A 132 -17.11 5.85 -3.61
CA ASP A 132 -15.75 5.49 -3.27
C ASP A 132 -14.75 5.97 -4.34
N PHE A 133 -15.10 5.84 -5.63
CA PHE A 133 -14.27 6.26 -6.77
C PHE A 133 -14.08 7.78 -6.85
N LYS A 134 -15.09 8.57 -6.49
CA LYS A 134 -15.04 10.04 -6.55
C LYS A 134 -13.88 10.64 -5.75
N ASP A 135 -13.45 9.99 -4.67
CA ASP A 135 -12.34 10.44 -3.82
C ASP A 135 -10.98 9.80 -4.19
N SER A 136 -10.96 8.99 -5.26
CA SER A 136 -9.75 8.32 -5.74
C SER A 136 -8.84 9.24 -6.55
N VAL A 137 -7.56 8.89 -6.63
CA VAL A 137 -6.59 9.64 -7.46
C VAL A 137 -6.98 9.63 -8.94
N HIS A 138 -7.58 8.56 -9.45
CA HIS A 138 -8.04 8.49 -10.84
C HIS A 138 -9.17 9.49 -11.10
N ALA A 139 -10.19 9.56 -10.23
CA ALA A 139 -11.28 10.52 -10.38
C ALA A 139 -10.81 11.97 -10.27
N HIS A 140 -9.87 12.25 -9.35
CA HIS A 140 -9.25 13.57 -9.25
C HIS A 140 -8.53 13.98 -10.54
N LEU A 141 -7.78 13.06 -11.15
CA LEU A 141 -7.10 13.32 -12.41
C LEU A 141 -8.07 13.49 -13.59
N VAL A 142 -9.13 12.68 -13.66
CA VAL A 142 -10.21 12.87 -14.65
C VAL A 142 -10.81 14.27 -14.52
N LYS A 143 -11.12 14.72 -13.29
CA LYS A 143 -11.65 16.06 -13.02
C LYS A 143 -10.66 17.17 -13.36
N ALA A 144 -9.36 16.90 -13.26
CA ALA A 144 -8.30 17.82 -13.65
C ALA A 144 -8.07 17.88 -15.17
N GLY A 145 -8.84 17.13 -15.97
CA GLY A 145 -8.71 17.09 -17.42
C GLY A 145 -7.60 16.17 -17.92
N ASP A 146 -7.12 15.23 -17.10
CA ASP A 146 -6.16 14.23 -17.57
C ASP A 146 -6.86 13.21 -18.49
N GLU A 147 -6.51 13.28 -19.77
CA GLU A 147 -7.06 12.44 -20.84
C GLU A 147 -6.68 10.95 -20.71
N LYS A 148 -5.66 10.62 -19.91
CA LYS A 148 -5.15 9.25 -19.73
C LYS A 148 -5.74 8.55 -18.51
N SER A 149 -6.39 9.29 -17.63
CA SER A 149 -6.90 8.75 -16.37
C SER A 149 -8.17 7.95 -16.60
N PRO A 150 -8.27 6.74 -16.03
CA PRO A 150 -9.34 5.81 -16.37
C PRO A 150 -10.68 6.24 -15.76
N THR A 151 -11.75 5.90 -16.46
CA THR A 151 -13.15 5.97 -16.02
C THR A 151 -13.64 4.57 -15.65
N CYS A 152 -14.91 4.46 -15.23
CA CYS A 152 -15.56 3.17 -14.95
C CYS A 152 -15.39 2.19 -16.13
N SER A 153 -15.61 2.66 -17.36
CA SER A 153 -15.63 1.82 -18.57
C SER A 153 -14.25 1.54 -19.17
N ASP A 154 -13.21 2.24 -18.69
CA ASP A 154 -11.83 1.93 -19.05
C ASP A 154 -11.30 0.73 -18.23
N CYS A 155 -11.85 0.53 -17.02
CA CYS A 155 -11.51 -0.61 -16.16
C CYS A 155 -12.51 -1.78 -16.29
N HIS A 156 -13.79 -1.49 -16.49
CA HIS A 156 -14.84 -2.49 -16.58
C HIS A 156 -15.54 -2.44 -17.93
N ASN A 157 -15.65 -3.57 -18.62
CA ASN A 157 -16.42 -3.61 -19.85
C ASN A 157 -17.92 -3.61 -19.53
N SER A 158 -18.63 -2.52 -19.79
CA SER A 158 -20.04 -2.37 -19.43
C SER A 158 -20.97 -3.51 -19.92
N HIS A 159 -20.61 -4.21 -21.00
CA HIS A 159 -21.43 -5.28 -21.57
C HIS A 159 -20.94 -6.68 -21.22
N THR A 160 -19.64 -6.90 -21.05
CA THR A 160 -19.07 -8.25 -20.90
C THR A 160 -18.21 -8.40 -19.65
N GLN A 161 -18.43 -7.53 -18.64
CA GLN A 161 -17.64 -7.58 -17.41
C GLN A 161 -17.88 -8.88 -16.66
N ILE A 162 -16.82 -9.66 -16.49
CA ILE A 162 -16.78 -10.79 -15.56
C ILE A 162 -16.22 -10.35 -14.20
N ASP A 163 -16.18 -11.26 -13.23
CA ASP A 163 -15.51 -10.98 -11.97
C ASP A 163 -14.00 -10.78 -12.17
N ILE A 164 -13.50 -9.61 -11.78
CA ILE A 164 -12.09 -9.25 -11.94
C ILE A 164 -11.15 -10.16 -11.13
N LYS A 165 -11.65 -10.80 -10.07
CA LYS A 165 -10.87 -11.72 -9.23
C LYS A 165 -10.52 -13.03 -9.92
N ILE A 166 -11.19 -13.36 -11.02
CA ILE A 166 -10.94 -14.58 -11.79
C ILE A 166 -10.49 -14.30 -13.23
N VAL A 167 -10.09 -13.06 -13.52
CA VAL A 167 -9.60 -12.68 -14.86
C VAL A 167 -8.43 -13.58 -15.28
N GLN A 168 -8.54 -14.16 -16.48
CA GLN A 168 -7.53 -15.00 -17.09
C GLN A 168 -7.44 -14.72 -18.60
N PRO A 169 -6.24 -14.70 -19.21
CA PRO A 169 -4.93 -14.64 -18.55
C PRO A 169 -4.80 -13.41 -17.63
N ILE A 170 -3.94 -13.50 -16.61
CA ILE A 170 -3.76 -12.42 -15.62
C ILE A 170 -3.37 -11.07 -16.24
N ALA A 171 -2.81 -11.09 -17.45
CA ALA A 171 -2.47 -9.90 -18.24
C ALA A 171 -3.68 -9.07 -18.67
N ASN A 172 -4.88 -9.66 -18.66
CA ASN A 172 -6.12 -8.96 -18.93
C ASN A 172 -6.65 -8.17 -17.72
N VAL A 173 -5.87 -8.05 -16.64
CA VAL A 173 -6.21 -7.13 -15.56
C VAL A 173 -6.16 -5.69 -16.09
N PRO A 174 -7.22 -4.87 -15.93
CA PRO A 174 -7.29 -3.54 -16.52
C PRO A 174 -6.19 -2.59 -16.07
N CYS A 175 -5.63 -2.82 -14.88
CA CYS A 175 -4.49 -2.06 -14.39
C CYS A 175 -3.28 -2.15 -15.34
N ALA A 176 -3.10 -3.28 -16.04
CA ALA A 176 -1.98 -3.51 -16.95
C ALA A 176 -2.05 -2.66 -18.22
N ASP A 177 -3.23 -2.17 -18.63
CA ASP A 177 -3.39 -1.36 -19.83
C ASP A 177 -2.64 -0.02 -19.71
N CYS A 178 -2.63 0.56 -18.50
CA CYS A 178 -1.94 1.81 -18.20
C CYS A 178 -0.65 1.61 -17.37
N HIS A 179 -0.62 0.66 -16.44
CA HIS A 179 0.52 0.42 -15.54
C HIS A 179 1.41 -0.75 -16.01
N LYS A 180 1.84 -0.71 -17.27
CA LYS A 180 2.57 -1.80 -17.94
C LYS A 180 3.83 -2.23 -17.20
N GLU A 181 4.70 -1.28 -16.83
CA GLU A 181 5.96 -1.61 -16.13
C GLU A 181 5.71 -2.17 -14.72
N ILE A 182 4.68 -1.69 -14.03
CA ILE A 182 4.28 -2.23 -12.73
C ILE A 182 3.77 -3.66 -12.87
N PHE A 183 2.90 -3.91 -13.85
CA PHE A 183 2.40 -5.26 -14.13
C PHE A 183 3.52 -6.20 -14.55
N LYS A 184 4.49 -5.72 -15.34
CA LYS A 184 5.67 -6.50 -15.72
C LYS A 184 6.50 -6.89 -14.51
N ALA A 185 6.73 -5.97 -13.57
CA ALA A 185 7.41 -6.28 -12.31
C ALA A 185 6.62 -7.30 -11.48
N TYR A 186 5.33 -7.01 -11.22
CA TYR A 186 4.44 -7.88 -10.45
C TYR A 186 4.33 -9.29 -11.04
N SER A 187 4.16 -9.41 -12.36
CA SER A 187 4.00 -10.73 -13.00
C SER A 187 5.26 -11.61 -12.89
N GLY A 188 6.43 -11.02 -12.65
CA GLY A 188 7.67 -11.74 -12.33
C GLY A 188 7.95 -11.89 -10.83
N ASP A 189 7.13 -11.32 -9.95
CA ASP A 189 7.31 -11.37 -8.51
C ASP A 189 6.68 -12.64 -7.89
N VAL A 190 6.95 -12.88 -6.60
CA VAL A 190 6.44 -14.07 -5.91
C VAL A 190 4.91 -14.18 -5.94
N HIS A 191 4.18 -13.06 -5.87
CA HIS A 191 2.71 -13.07 -5.88
C HIS A 191 2.15 -13.23 -7.29
N GLY A 192 2.74 -12.60 -8.31
CA GLY A 192 2.32 -12.75 -9.70
C GLY A 192 2.53 -14.16 -10.21
N LEU A 193 3.67 -14.79 -9.88
CA LEU A 193 3.94 -16.19 -10.20
C LEU A 193 2.93 -17.12 -9.52
N GLU A 194 2.66 -16.89 -8.23
CA GLU A 194 1.64 -17.62 -7.47
C GLU A 194 0.22 -17.41 -8.01
N ARG A 195 -0.09 -16.22 -8.52
CA ARG A 195 -1.38 -15.89 -9.16
C ARG A 195 -1.57 -16.63 -10.47
N VAL A 196 -0.51 -16.81 -11.26
CA VAL A 196 -0.53 -17.66 -12.45
C VAL A 196 -0.73 -19.12 -12.05
N ALA A 197 0.01 -19.60 -11.04
CA ALA A 197 0.00 -21.01 -10.65
C ALA A 197 -1.28 -21.44 -9.91
N LYS A 198 -1.83 -20.60 -9.03
CA LYS A 198 -2.89 -20.95 -8.07
C LYS A 198 -4.12 -20.05 -8.16
N GLY A 199 -4.20 -19.17 -9.15
CA GLY A 199 -5.38 -18.32 -9.41
C GLY A 199 -5.72 -17.40 -8.24
N LYS A 200 -6.99 -17.38 -7.81
CA LYS A 200 -7.52 -16.45 -6.78
C LYS A 200 -7.01 -16.63 -5.35
N SER A 201 -6.13 -17.61 -5.12
CA SER A 201 -5.49 -17.80 -3.83
C SER A 201 -4.29 -16.86 -3.61
N ALA A 202 -3.76 -16.25 -4.67
CA ALA A 202 -2.74 -15.20 -4.61
C ALA A 202 -3.36 -13.83 -4.96
N PRO A 203 -2.82 -12.73 -4.41
CA PRO A 203 -3.40 -11.40 -4.60
C PRO A 203 -3.18 -10.87 -6.02
N LEU A 204 -4.13 -10.11 -6.54
CA LEU A 204 -4.03 -9.24 -7.71
C LEU A 204 -3.93 -7.77 -7.26
N CYS A 205 -3.75 -6.85 -8.20
CA CYS A 205 -3.58 -5.42 -7.95
C CYS A 205 -4.62 -4.86 -6.96
N ALA A 206 -5.91 -5.17 -7.16
CA ALA A 206 -7.00 -4.64 -6.34
C ALA A 206 -7.02 -5.18 -4.90
N ASP A 207 -6.42 -6.35 -4.64
CA ASP A 207 -6.35 -6.94 -3.29
C ASP A 207 -5.38 -6.16 -2.39
N CYS A 208 -4.37 -5.51 -2.98
CA CYS A 208 -3.46 -4.63 -2.25
C CYS A 208 -3.83 -3.14 -2.37
N HIS A 209 -4.36 -2.72 -3.53
CA HIS A 209 -4.53 -1.30 -3.90
C HIS A 209 -5.97 -0.76 -3.90
N SER A 210 -6.99 -1.51 -3.46
CA SER A 210 -8.38 -1.04 -3.34
C SER A 210 -8.87 -0.21 -4.53
N ALA A 211 -9.13 -0.83 -5.69
CA ALA A 211 -9.32 -0.17 -6.99
C ALA A 211 -10.23 1.07 -6.99
N HIS A 212 -11.39 1.03 -6.33
CA HIS A 212 -12.30 2.18 -6.25
C HIS A 212 -11.88 3.23 -5.22
N LYS A 213 -11.04 2.91 -4.24
CA LYS A 213 -10.53 3.85 -3.22
C LYS A 213 -9.06 4.20 -3.42
N ILE A 214 -8.56 4.01 -4.64
CA ILE A 214 -7.13 4.10 -4.89
C ILE A 214 -6.63 5.51 -4.55
N GLN A 215 -5.66 5.57 -3.65
CA GLN A 215 -4.95 6.80 -3.32
C GLN A 215 -3.53 6.75 -3.87
N ALA A 216 -2.84 7.88 -3.89
CA ALA A 216 -1.44 7.92 -4.31
C ALA A 216 -0.60 6.96 -3.46
N ALA A 217 0.17 6.09 -4.12
CA ALA A 217 0.98 5.05 -3.46
C ALA A 217 1.96 5.60 -2.40
N SER A 218 2.36 6.87 -2.53
CA SER A 218 3.19 7.60 -1.56
C SER A 218 2.53 7.82 -0.19
N LEU A 219 1.22 7.58 -0.06
CA LEU A 219 0.49 7.78 1.18
C LEU A 219 0.67 6.64 2.19
N GLY A 220 1.38 5.57 1.81
CA GLY A 220 2.22 4.71 2.67
C GLY A 220 1.58 3.87 3.78
N GLN A 221 0.58 4.39 4.51
CA GLN A 221 0.00 3.76 5.68
C GLN A 221 -0.80 2.52 5.31
N GLY A 222 -1.64 2.62 4.26
CA GLY A 222 -2.53 1.54 3.83
C GLY A 222 -1.80 0.28 3.33
N ILE A 223 -0.60 0.42 2.76
CA ILE A 223 0.12 -0.73 2.17
C ILE A 223 0.57 -1.74 3.23
N LYS A 224 0.96 -1.27 4.44
CA LYS A 224 1.31 -2.19 5.54
C LYS A 224 0.12 -3.07 5.90
N ASP A 225 -1.05 -2.45 6.05
CA ASP A 225 -2.27 -3.16 6.43
C ASP A 225 -2.71 -4.12 5.32
N SER A 226 -2.53 -3.75 4.04
CA SER A 226 -2.73 -4.66 2.91
C SER A 226 -1.87 -5.93 3.01
N CYS A 227 -0.57 -5.81 3.35
CA CYS A 227 0.29 -6.99 3.54
C CYS A 227 -0.20 -7.86 4.70
N ILE A 228 -0.54 -7.26 5.84
CA ILE A 228 -0.93 -7.99 7.06
C ILE A 228 -2.31 -8.63 6.92
N SER A 229 -3.18 -8.14 6.04
CA SER A 229 -4.49 -8.74 5.77
C SER A 229 -4.40 -10.22 5.38
N CYS A 230 -3.35 -10.60 4.64
CA CYS A 230 -3.01 -11.98 4.30
C CYS A 230 -1.91 -12.56 5.19
N HIS A 231 -0.85 -11.79 5.49
CA HIS A 231 0.28 -12.23 6.32
C HIS A 231 0.05 -11.93 7.81
N LYS A 232 -1.02 -12.46 8.39
CA LYS A 232 -1.48 -12.12 9.75
C LYS A 232 -0.45 -12.39 10.85
N ASP A 233 0.28 -13.48 10.72
CA ASP A 233 1.30 -13.88 11.71
C ASP A 233 2.68 -13.25 11.43
N SER A 234 2.79 -12.38 10.42
CA SER A 234 4.09 -11.78 10.09
C SER A 234 4.64 -10.95 11.24
N VAL A 235 3.81 -10.18 11.95
CA VAL A 235 4.27 -9.29 13.02
C VAL A 235 4.95 -10.09 14.14
N SER A 236 4.31 -11.14 14.64
CA SER A 236 4.87 -12.01 15.69
C SER A 236 6.10 -12.79 15.21
N GLN A 237 6.10 -13.26 13.97
CA GLN A 237 7.28 -13.93 13.40
C GLN A 237 8.48 -12.99 13.31
N HIS A 238 8.27 -11.70 13.01
CA HIS A 238 9.36 -10.72 12.97
C HIS A 238 9.90 -10.38 14.36
N GLU A 239 9.08 -10.42 15.42
CA GLU A 239 9.56 -10.19 16.79
C GLU A 239 10.64 -11.18 17.24
N SER A 240 10.65 -12.39 16.67
CA SER A 240 11.64 -13.42 17.01
C SER A 240 13.08 -13.06 16.63
N TRP A 241 13.27 -12.20 15.62
CA TRP A 241 14.60 -11.92 15.07
C TRP A 241 14.87 -10.42 14.83
N LEU A 242 13.84 -9.58 14.71
CA LEU A 242 13.95 -8.15 14.42
C LEU A 242 13.76 -7.35 15.71
N PRO A 243 14.86 -6.80 16.29
CA PRO A 243 14.77 -6.01 17.51
C PRO A 243 13.88 -4.78 17.32
N ASN A 244 13.01 -4.48 18.27
CA ASN A 244 12.05 -3.36 18.17
C ASN A 244 11.25 -3.41 16.84
N SER A 245 10.73 -4.58 16.46
CA SER A 245 9.96 -4.81 15.23
C SER A 245 8.86 -3.76 14.99
N GLY A 246 8.16 -3.33 16.04
CA GLY A 246 7.16 -2.26 15.97
C GLY A 246 7.72 -0.94 15.41
N ARG A 247 8.90 -0.51 15.86
CA ARG A 247 9.58 0.69 15.34
C ARG A 247 10.03 0.51 13.89
N HIS A 248 10.49 -0.69 13.53
CA HIS A 248 10.84 -1.00 12.15
C HIS A 248 9.61 -0.90 11.24
N PHE A 249 8.45 -1.40 11.65
CA PHE A 249 7.22 -1.28 10.84
C PHE A 249 6.67 0.15 10.74
N GLU A 250 6.98 1.03 11.69
CA GLU A 250 6.68 2.46 11.60
C GLU A 250 7.60 3.16 10.58
N ALA A 251 8.89 2.84 10.59
CA ALA A 251 9.92 3.56 9.84
C ALA A 251 10.31 2.91 8.50
N ILE A 252 9.97 1.64 8.25
CA ILE A 252 10.42 0.86 7.09
C ILE A 252 9.21 0.23 6.41
N SER A 253 9.12 0.35 5.09
CA SER A 253 8.11 -0.35 4.29
C SER A 253 8.53 -1.78 3.97
N CYS A 254 7.58 -2.71 3.89
CA CYS A 254 7.84 -4.13 3.64
C CYS A 254 8.76 -4.39 2.42
N PRO A 255 8.57 -3.73 1.26
CA PRO A 255 9.43 -3.96 0.09
C PRO A 255 10.91 -3.64 0.31
N VAL A 256 11.29 -2.82 1.31
CA VAL A 256 12.71 -2.52 1.57
C VAL A 256 13.51 -3.79 1.85
N CYS A 257 12.91 -4.75 2.56
CA CYS A 257 13.52 -6.02 2.89
C CYS A 257 13.07 -7.15 1.95
N HIS A 258 11.84 -7.07 1.43
CA HIS A 258 11.24 -8.09 0.58
C HIS A 258 11.51 -7.91 -0.92
N ALA A 259 12.18 -6.83 -1.35
CA ALA A 259 12.75 -6.67 -2.68
C ALA A 259 14.28 -6.46 -2.52
N PRO A 260 15.07 -7.53 -2.37
CA PRO A 260 16.49 -7.43 -2.00
C PRO A 260 17.31 -6.63 -3.03
N ASP A 261 17.00 -6.79 -4.32
CA ASP A 261 17.69 -6.12 -5.43
C ASP A 261 17.23 -4.67 -5.66
N ALA A 262 16.20 -4.22 -4.94
CA ALA A 262 15.68 -2.87 -5.07
C ALA A 262 16.66 -1.83 -4.54
N GLN A 263 16.68 -0.67 -5.18
CA GLN A 263 17.33 0.50 -4.63
C GLN A 263 16.43 1.13 -3.58
N ARG A 264 17.05 1.74 -2.57
CA ARG A 264 16.36 2.26 -1.38
C ARG A 264 16.57 3.76 -1.25
N ARG A 265 15.62 4.43 -0.64
CA ARG A 265 15.68 5.86 -0.32
C ARG A 265 14.95 6.15 0.97
N VAL A 266 15.37 7.21 1.65
CA VAL A 266 14.59 7.82 2.72
C VAL A 266 13.60 8.79 2.11
N ASN A 267 12.31 8.53 2.33
CA ASN A 267 11.22 9.39 1.91
C ASN A 267 10.75 10.22 3.10
N LEU A 268 10.97 11.53 3.03
CA LEU A 268 10.47 12.52 3.97
C LEU A 268 9.06 12.93 3.55
N ARG A 269 8.11 12.87 4.48
CA ARG A 269 6.69 13.20 4.26
C ARG A 269 6.22 14.21 5.30
N LEU A 270 5.31 15.09 4.92
CA LEU A 270 4.65 15.99 5.87
C LEU A 270 3.48 15.28 6.56
N VAL A 271 3.53 15.22 7.88
CA VAL A 271 2.47 14.64 8.72
C VAL A 271 2.03 15.66 9.76
N ASP A 272 0.83 15.49 10.29
CA ASP A 272 0.36 16.30 11.41
C ASP A 272 1.31 16.19 12.62
N SER A 273 1.30 17.20 13.49
CA SER A 273 2.13 17.22 14.70
C SER A 273 1.89 16.02 15.65
N VAL A 274 0.74 15.37 15.55
CA VAL A 274 0.41 14.16 16.32
C VAL A 274 1.09 12.92 15.71
N GLY A 275 1.54 13.00 14.45
CA GLY A 275 2.21 11.97 13.66
C GLY A 275 1.25 10.93 13.08
N LYS A 276 -0.06 11.19 13.04
CA LYS A 276 -1.07 10.17 12.72
C LYS A 276 -1.53 10.18 11.27
N GLN A 277 -1.69 11.35 10.65
CA GLN A 277 -2.14 11.47 9.28
C GLN A 277 -1.16 12.30 8.44
N GLN A 278 -0.89 11.80 7.23
CA GLN A 278 -0.22 12.60 6.22
C GLN A 278 -1.10 13.78 5.87
N ILE A 279 -0.54 14.98 5.92
CA ILE A 279 -1.27 16.19 5.59
C ILE A 279 -1.52 16.14 4.08
N ARG A 280 -2.76 15.83 3.71
CA ARG A 280 -3.24 15.98 2.34
C ARG A 280 -3.56 17.45 2.17
N GLU A 281 -2.84 18.12 1.28
CA GLU A 281 -3.11 19.53 0.98
C GLU A 281 -4.52 19.62 0.38
N VAL A 282 -5.40 20.37 1.06
CA VAL A 282 -6.84 20.43 0.72
C VAL A 282 -7.10 21.24 -0.55
N ARG A 283 -6.10 21.94 -1.09
CA ARG A 283 -6.18 22.69 -2.35
C ARG A 283 -4.78 23.03 -2.82
N GLY A 284 -4.64 23.17 -4.14
CA GLY A 284 -3.38 23.19 -4.88
C GLY A 284 -2.28 24.08 -4.30
N VAL A 285 -1.04 23.71 -4.60
CA VAL A 285 0.13 24.23 -3.89
C VAL A 285 1.04 24.98 -4.86
N PRO A 286 0.76 26.27 -5.12
CA PRO A 286 1.76 27.17 -5.68
C PRO A 286 3.06 27.24 -4.86
N GLN A 287 3.09 26.85 -3.58
CA GLN A 287 4.27 26.97 -2.71
C GLN A 287 5.33 25.88 -2.95
N PHE A 288 4.97 24.59 -2.98
CA PHE A 288 5.92 23.52 -3.31
C PHE A 288 6.38 23.61 -4.76
N GLU A 289 5.50 24.01 -5.68
CA GLU A 289 5.89 24.32 -7.06
C GLU A 289 6.82 25.54 -7.12
N ARG A 290 6.53 26.64 -6.42
CA ARG A 290 7.46 27.79 -6.33
C ARG A 290 8.80 27.40 -5.73
N LEU A 291 8.81 26.59 -4.66
CA LEU A 291 10.04 26.16 -3.99
C LEU A 291 10.85 25.24 -4.91
N THR A 292 10.21 24.24 -5.51
CA THR A 292 10.87 23.34 -6.48
C THR A 292 11.30 24.08 -7.74
N GLN A 293 10.58 25.10 -8.21
CA GLN A 293 11.00 25.94 -9.34
C GLN A 293 12.21 26.80 -8.97
N THR A 294 12.21 27.44 -7.80
CA THR A 294 13.33 28.27 -7.30
C THR A 294 14.60 27.44 -7.07
N VAL A 295 14.44 26.20 -6.59
CA VAL A 295 15.55 25.25 -6.38
C VAL A 295 15.96 24.56 -7.69
N ASN A 296 15.04 24.26 -8.61
CA ASN A 296 15.33 23.71 -9.94
C ASN A 296 16.14 24.69 -10.81
N THR A 297 15.93 26.01 -10.68
CA THR A 297 16.82 27.00 -11.32
C THR A 297 18.26 26.92 -10.82
N SER A 298 18.48 26.33 -9.64
CA SER A 298 19.80 26.11 -9.02
C SER A 298 20.33 24.69 -9.23
N GLY A 299 19.54 23.77 -9.82
CA GLY A 299 19.89 22.38 -10.08
C GLY A 299 20.18 21.52 -8.84
N GLY A 300 19.84 22.00 -7.63
CA GLY A 300 20.29 21.43 -6.36
C GLY A 300 19.26 20.54 -5.64
N SER A 301 19.75 19.73 -4.70
CA SER A 301 18.91 19.10 -3.66
C SER A 301 18.68 20.10 -2.52
N LEU A 302 17.56 20.00 -1.82
CA LEU A 302 17.30 20.85 -0.65
C LEU A 302 18.31 20.58 0.45
N ASN A 303 19.01 21.62 0.88
CA ASN A 303 19.86 21.57 2.06
C ASN A 303 19.04 21.78 3.35
N GLU A 304 19.69 21.65 4.50
CA GLU A 304 19.09 21.79 5.82
C GLU A 304 18.36 23.14 6.02
N LYS A 305 18.96 24.25 5.58
CA LYS A 305 18.41 25.60 5.80
C LYS A 305 17.19 25.86 4.92
N GLU A 306 17.24 25.40 3.68
CA GLU A 306 16.13 25.51 2.71
C GLU A 306 14.95 24.67 3.18
N LEU A 307 15.20 23.43 3.61
CA LEU A 307 14.15 22.56 4.16
C LEU A 307 13.53 23.15 5.44
N GLY A 308 14.35 23.69 6.34
CA GLY A 308 13.88 24.36 7.55
C GLY A 308 13.03 25.61 7.26
N SER A 309 13.46 26.44 6.30
CA SER A 309 12.71 27.62 5.85
C SER A 309 11.36 27.23 5.24
N PHE A 310 11.36 26.20 4.38
CA PHE A 310 10.15 25.66 3.78
C PHE A 310 9.14 25.19 4.84
N LEU A 311 9.59 24.40 5.83
CA LEU A 311 8.70 23.93 6.90
C LEU A 311 8.13 25.06 7.74
N LYS A 312 8.90 26.13 7.96
CA LYS A 312 8.44 27.30 8.70
C LYS A 312 7.36 28.04 7.93
N GLU A 313 7.60 28.31 6.64
CA GLU A 313 6.63 28.96 5.75
C GLU A 313 5.34 28.15 5.63
N PHE A 314 5.46 26.84 5.37
CA PHE A 314 4.33 25.92 5.33
C PHE A 314 3.48 25.97 6.61
N ASN A 315 4.13 25.99 7.79
CA ASN A 315 3.45 26.03 9.08
C ASN A 315 2.81 27.36 9.44
N VAL A 316 3.30 28.47 8.88
CA VAL A 316 2.67 29.79 9.07
C VAL A 316 1.34 29.86 8.30
N GLU A 317 1.31 29.27 7.10
CA GLU A 317 0.14 29.33 6.22
C GLU A 317 -0.86 28.18 6.48
N ASN A 318 -0.39 27.05 7.04
CA ASN A 318 -1.25 25.91 7.34
C ASN A 318 -2.16 26.16 8.55
N SER A 319 -3.45 26.42 8.28
CA SER A 319 -4.48 26.59 9.31
C SER A 319 -4.89 25.28 10.00
N ALA A 320 -4.49 24.11 9.47
CA ALA A 320 -4.85 22.79 10.01
C ALA A 320 -3.90 22.29 11.12
N GLY A 321 -3.01 23.15 11.62
CA GLY A 321 -2.08 22.84 12.70
C GLY A 321 -0.64 22.61 12.23
N LYS A 322 0.28 22.44 13.18
CA LYS A 322 1.71 22.30 12.88
C LYS A 322 1.99 20.98 12.16
N ALA A 323 2.59 21.05 10.98
CA ALA A 323 3.19 19.99 10.21
C ALA A 323 4.61 19.69 10.68
N ILE A 324 4.95 18.41 10.69
CA ILE A 324 6.29 17.89 10.94
C ILE A 324 6.70 16.96 9.80
N LEU A 325 8.00 16.72 9.66
CA LEU A 325 8.52 15.71 8.75
C LEU A 325 8.53 14.33 9.43
N SER A 326 8.10 13.32 8.69
CA SER A 326 8.25 11.91 9.04
C SER A 326 9.08 11.23 7.96
N GLY A 327 10.23 10.68 8.37
CA GLY A 327 11.07 9.89 7.48
C GLY A 327 10.62 8.43 7.44
N ARG A 328 10.56 7.85 6.24
CA ARG A 328 10.29 6.42 6.05
C ARG A 328 11.24 5.84 5.01
N LEU A 329 11.81 4.67 5.29
CA LEU A 329 12.62 3.92 4.33
C LEU A 329 11.72 3.20 3.33
N GLU A 330 11.94 3.47 2.06
CA GLU A 330 11.16 2.94 0.94
C GLU A 330 12.09 2.51 -0.21
N VAL A 331 11.57 1.67 -1.09
CA VAL A 331 12.23 1.40 -2.37
C VAL A 331 12.10 2.61 -3.31
N ARG A 332 13.01 2.71 -4.29
CA ARG A 332 13.18 3.91 -5.11
C ARG A 332 12.00 4.16 -6.05
N SER A 333 11.34 3.12 -6.54
CA SER A 333 10.24 3.24 -7.51
C SER A 333 9.07 2.32 -7.16
N GLY A 334 7.91 2.61 -7.76
CA GLY A 334 6.75 1.72 -7.67
C GLY A 334 7.04 0.36 -8.30
N GLU A 335 7.78 0.32 -9.40
CA GLU A 335 8.20 -0.93 -10.06
C GLU A 335 9.00 -1.82 -9.11
N GLN A 336 10.01 -1.27 -8.44
CA GLN A 336 10.81 -2.00 -7.46
C GLN A 336 10.00 -2.45 -6.24
N ALA A 337 8.89 -1.76 -5.92
CA ALA A 337 7.97 -2.20 -4.87
C ALA A 337 7.17 -3.44 -5.27
N HIS A 338 7.10 -3.75 -6.57
CA HIS A 338 6.45 -4.92 -7.15
C HIS A 338 7.48 -5.96 -7.64
N GLN A 339 8.71 -5.91 -7.14
CA GLN A 339 9.75 -6.93 -7.39
C GLN A 339 9.98 -7.74 -6.11
N LEU A 340 8.88 -8.22 -5.52
CA LEU A 340 8.90 -8.95 -4.25
C LEU A 340 9.45 -10.36 -4.42
N SER A 341 10.34 -10.76 -3.52
CA SER A 341 10.95 -12.07 -3.48
C SER A 341 10.33 -12.96 -2.40
N GLU A 342 10.60 -14.26 -2.52
CA GLU A 342 10.35 -15.25 -1.48
C GLU A 342 11.01 -14.87 -0.14
N LYS A 343 10.46 -15.36 0.98
CA LYS A 343 10.88 -15.00 2.35
C LYS A 343 12.33 -15.39 2.65
N GLU A 344 12.86 -16.40 1.97
CA GLU A 344 14.23 -16.90 2.11
C GLU A 344 15.26 -15.88 1.57
N LYS A 345 14.86 -15.07 0.60
CA LYS A 345 15.69 -14.03 -0.03
C LYS A 345 15.56 -12.66 0.65
N ALA A 346 14.62 -12.53 1.60
CA ALA A 346 14.41 -11.28 2.31
C ALA A 346 15.63 -10.88 3.15
N ILE A 347 15.93 -9.58 3.20
CA ILE A 347 17.08 -9.06 3.94
C ILE A 347 16.85 -9.21 5.45
N LYS A 348 17.76 -9.96 6.10
CA LYS A 348 17.81 -10.13 7.57
C LYS A 348 19.12 -9.63 8.20
N ASP A 349 20.10 -9.25 7.39
CA ASP A 349 21.37 -8.70 7.89
C ASP A 349 21.19 -7.23 8.31
N CYS A 350 21.17 -7.00 9.62
CA CYS A 350 21.02 -5.67 10.20
C CYS A 350 22.08 -4.67 9.70
N ARG A 351 23.28 -5.13 9.29
CA ARG A 351 24.36 -4.25 8.82
C ARG A 351 23.99 -3.50 7.56
N VAL A 352 23.11 -4.04 6.72
CA VAL A 352 22.62 -3.37 5.50
C VAL A 352 22.05 -1.98 5.80
N CYS A 353 21.42 -1.82 6.96
CA CYS A 353 20.80 -0.56 7.36
C CYS A 353 21.52 0.14 8.52
N HIS A 354 22.28 -0.56 9.36
CA HIS A 354 22.89 0.01 10.56
C HIS A 354 24.39 0.31 10.45
N GLN A 355 25.05 -0.09 9.36
CA GLN A 355 26.45 0.26 9.15
C GLN A 355 26.62 1.74 8.78
N ALA A 356 27.69 2.37 9.23
CA ALA A 356 28.01 3.73 8.82
C ALA A 356 28.11 3.82 7.29
N GLY A 357 27.46 4.83 6.69
CA GLY A 357 27.44 4.98 5.24
C GLY A 357 26.54 3.98 4.50
N ALA A 358 25.63 3.30 5.20
CA ALA A 358 24.68 2.37 4.60
C ALA A 358 23.98 2.98 3.36
N THR A 359 23.97 2.23 2.26
CA THR A 359 23.38 2.61 0.97
C THR A 359 21.93 3.12 1.06
N PRO A 360 21.04 2.53 1.90
CA PRO A 360 19.65 2.99 1.99
C PRO A 360 19.49 4.44 2.46
N PHE A 361 20.51 5.03 3.07
CA PHE A 361 20.51 6.39 3.62
C PHE A 361 21.23 7.42 2.72
N GLN A 362 21.74 6.99 1.56
CA GLN A 362 22.46 7.88 0.64
C GLN A 362 21.53 8.68 -0.28
N SER A 363 20.27 8.25 -0.45
CA SER A 363 19.26 8.96 -1.23
C SER A 363 18.13 9.40 -0.30
N VAL A 364 17.89 10.71 -0.24
CA VAL A 364 16.80 11.31 0.53
C VAL A 364 15.94 12.14 -0.40
N VAL A 365 14.63 12.00 -0.28
CA VAL A 365 13.66 12.77 -1.05
C VAL A 365 12.58 13.31 -0.13
N LEU A 366 12.08 14.50 -0.43
CA LEU A 366 10.85 15.04 0.13
C LEU A 366 9.71 14.72 -0.84
N THR A 367 8.68 14.00 -0.38
CA THR A 367 7.49 13.69 -1.16
C THR A 367 6.28 14.42 -0.60
N MET A 368 5.55 15.10 -1.48
CA MET A 368 4.28 15.76 -1.21
C MET A 368 3.23 15.36 -2.25
N ALA A 369 1.95 15.51 -1.95
CA ALA A 369 0.88 15.25 -2.92
C ALA A 369 0.56 16.56 -3.65
N GLY A 370 0.68 16.57 -4.97
CA GLY A 370 0.27 17.71 -5.79
C GLY A 370 -1.24 17.96 -5.76
N ALA A 371 -1.66 19.06 -6.38
CA ALA A 371 -3.07 19.48 -6.46
C ALA A 371 -3.99 18.42 -7.09
N ASP A 372 -3.43 17.62 -7.99
CA ASP A 372 -4.07 16.53 -8.72
C ASP A 372 -3.94 15.17 -8.02
N GLY A 373 -3.35 15.14 -6.82
CA GLY A 373 -3.09 13.95 -6.03
C GLY A 373 -1.82 13.18 -6.42
N ARG A 374 -1.08 13.57 -7.47
CA ARG A 374 0.17 12.88 -7.85
C ARG A 374 1.31 13.21 -6.88
N PRO A 375 2.18 12.25 -6.55
CA PRO A 375 3.33 12.54 -5.70
C PRO A 375 4.34 13.43 -6.43
N LEU A 376 4.58 14.62 -5.89
CA LEU A 376 5.71 15.45 -6.25
C LEU A 376 6.89 15.06 -5.36
N ARG A 377 8.07 14.89 -5.97
CA ARG A 377 9.28 14.46 -5.28
C ARG A 377 10.40 15.44 -5.56
N HIS A 378 11.15 15.79 -4.53
CA HIS A 378 12.32 16.63 -4.66
C HIS A 378 13.50 16.05 -3.86
N GLY A 379 14.72 16.19 -4.38
CA GLY A 379 15.93 15.68 -3.74
C GLY A 379 16.25 16.45 -2.46
N VAL A 380 16.76 15.77 -1.45
CA VAL A 380 17.21 16.37 -0.19
C VAL A 380 18.62 15.87 0.09
N GLU A 381 19.48 16.75 0.59
CA GLU A 381 20.82 16.38 1.03
C GLU A 381 20.75 15.37 2.18
N LYS A 382 21.57 14.32 2.12
CA LYS A 382 21.55 13.24 3.12
C LYS A 382 21.99 13.73 4.51
N GLU A 383 22.76 14.81 4.55
CA GLU A 383 23.26 15.49 5.75
C GLU A 383 22.10 15.96 6.65
N VAL A 384 20.92 16.23 6.07
CA VAL A 384 19.69 16.55 6.80
C VAL A 384 19.31 15.46 7.81
N LEU A 385 19.60 14.19 7.52
CA LEU A 385 19.32 13.08 8.43
C LEU A 385 20.17 13.13 9.72
N ASN A 386 21.28 13.88 9.70
CA ASN A 386 22.22 14.01 10.81
C ASN A 386 22.19 15.40 11.46
N SER A 387 21.32 16.29 11.00
CA SER A 387 21.23 17.66 11.50
C SER A 387 20.44 17.73 12.81
N LEU A 388 20.97 18.49 13.76
CA LEU A 388 20.31 18.81 15.03
C LEU A 388 19.10 19.73 14.87
N THR A 389 19.12 20.64 13.89
CA THR A 389 17.98 21.55 13.65
C THR A 389 16.82 20.80 13.02
N ALA A 390 17.12 19.72 12.28
CA ALA A 390 16.14 18.85 11.67
C ALA A 390 15.50 17.88 12.68
N ILE A 391 16.14 17.52 13.81
CA ILE A 391 15.58 16.59 14.83
C ILE A 391 14.24 17.07 15.38
N GLY A 392 14.11 18.37 15.67
CA GLY A 392 12.86 18.94 16.21
C GLY A 392 11.69 18.84 15.23
N SER A 393 11.98 18.62 13.95
CA SER A 393 11.02 18.54 12.86
C SER A 393 10.91 17.15 12.25
N LEU A 394 11.90 16.25 12.45
CA LEU A 394 11.97 14.90 11.90
C LEU A 394 11.61 13.87 12.97
N ARG A 395 10.40 13.32 12.89
CA ARG A 395 9.96 12.22 13.76
C ARG A 395 10.26 10.86 13.11
N GLY A 396 10.71 9.91 13.95
CA GLY A 396 10.78 8.49 13.61
C GLY A 396 12.05 8.04 12.90
N PHE A 397 13.08 8.88 12.79
CA PHE A 397 14.29 8.53 12.05
C PHE A 397 15.57 8.96 12.76
N TYR A 398 15.92 8.23 13.83
CA TYR A 398 17.28 8.15 14.36
C TYR A 398 17.70 6.69 14.30
N THR A 399 18.52 6.35 13.32
CA THR A 399 19.10 5.01 13.17
C THR A 399 20.51 5.00 13.75
N ILE A 400 20.73 4.14 14.75
CA ILE A 400 22.03 3.95 15.38
C ILE A 400 23.01 3.48 14.29
N GLY A 401 24.11 4.22 14.13
CA GLY A 401 25.14 3.99 13.10
C GLY A 401 24.97 4.89 11.88
N SER A 402 23.90 4.71 11.11
CA SER A 402 23.72 5.31 9.79
C SER A 402 23.33 6.79 9.80
N THR A 403 22.57 7.23 10.80
CA THR A 403 22.18 8.64 10.97
C THR A 403 22.70 9.21 12.29
N ARG A 404 23.94 8.85 12.66
CA ARG A 404 24.54 9.20 13.95
C ARG A 404 24.92 10.68 14.00
N ILE A 405 24.50 11.36 15.06
CA ILE A 405 24.75 12.79 15.27
C ILE A 405 25.95 12.96 16.19
N LYS A 406 27.09 13.35 15.63
CA LYS A 406 28.36 13.48 16.37
C LYS A 406 28.27 14.41 17.58
N LEU A 407 27.42 15.43 17.56
CA LEU A 407 27.24 16.31 18.72
C LEU A 407 26.70 15.56 19.94
N LEU A 408 25.74 14.65 19.74
CA LEU A 408 25.20 13.86 20.85
C LEU A 408 26.26 12.94 21.45
N ASP A 409 27.19 12.43 20.62
CA ASP A 409 28.34 11.67 21.10
C ASP A 409 29.26 12.55 21.95
N TYR A 410 29.59 13.76 21.49
CA TYR A 410 30.42 14.69 22.26
C TYR A 410 29.75 15.09 23.58
N LEU A 411 28.44 15.37 23.56
CA LEU A 411 27.67 15.68 24.77
C LEU A 411 27.65 14.50 25.75
N LEU A 412 27.45 13.28 25.26
CA LEU A 412 27.53 12.07 26.09
C LEU A 412 28.91 11.92 26.72
N VAL A 413 29.98 12.11 25.95
CA VAL A 413 31.35 12.07 26.46
C VAL A 413 31.56 13.15 27.54
N LEU A 414 31.09 14.37 27.32
CA LEU A 414 31.17 15.46 28.31
C LEU A 414 30.39 15.13 29.59
N VAL A 415 29.21 14.53 29.47
CA VAL A 415 28.42 14.07 30.63
C VAL A 415 29.16 12.99 31.40
N LEU A 416 29.71 11.98 30.70
CA LEU A 416 30.48 10.91 31.33
C LEU A 416 31.73 11.45 32.04
N LEU A 417 32.45 12.38 31.41
CA LEU A 417 33.59 13.06 32.02
C LEU A 417 33.15 13.87 33.25
N GLY A 418 32.05 14.61 33.16
CA GLY A 418 31.50 15.35 34.30
C GLY A 418 31.13 14.45 35.48
N VAL A 419 30.45 13.33 35.20
CA VAL A 419 30.07 12.32 36.20
C VAL A 419 31.30 11.68 36.84
N LEU A 420 32.38 11.42 36.09
CA LEU A 420 33.64 10.89 36.62
C LEU A 420 34.43 11.93 37.43
N CYS A 421 34.39 13.21 37.03
CA CYS A 421 35.11 14.29 37.70
C CYS A 421 34.59 14.54 39.13
N VAL A 422 33.28 14.38 39.39
CA VAL A 422 32.69 14.67 40.71
C VAL A 422 33.23 13.74 41.81
N PRO A 423 33.23 12.40 41.68
CA PRO A 423 33.85 11.49 42.65
C PRO A 423 35.34 11.71 42.81
N VAL A 424 36.07 11.96 41.72
CA VAL A 424 37.52 12.19 41.75
C VAL A 424 37.84 13.48 42.50
N ALA A 425 37.12 14.57 42.22
CA ALA A 425 37.28 15.83 42.93
C ALA A 425 36.90 15.68 44.41
N HIS A 426 35.79 15.02 44.72
CA HIS A 426 35.36 14.77 46.10
C HIS A 426 36.39 13.94 46.88
N TYR A 427 36.92 12.86 46.28
CA TYR A 427 37.97 12.03 46.86
C TYR A 427 39.27 12.83 47.07
N THR A 428 39.64 13.65 46.09
CA THR A 428 40.87 14.47 46.13
C THR A 428 40.79 15.54 47.22
N VAL A 429 39.65 16.24 47.32
CA VAL A 429 39.38 17.20 48.40
C VAL A 429 39.40 16.50 49.76
N HIS A 430 38.71 15.37 49.89
CA HIS A 430 38.71 14.61 51.14
C HIS A 430 40.14 14.21 51.56
N ARG A 431 40.97 13.77 50.61
CA ARG A 431 42.37 13.39 50.85
C ARG A 431 43.24 14.60 51.26
N LEU A 432 43.09 15.74 50.59
CA LEU A 432 43.85 16.96 50.88
C LEU A 432 43.50 17.57 52.24
N PHE A 433 42.23 17.53 52.64
CA PHE A 433 41.77 18.10 53.91
C PHE A 433 41.80 17.12 55.10
N LYS A 434 42.12 15.83 54.88
CA LYS A 434 42.25 14.82 55.93
C LYS A 434 43.21 15.24 57.06
N PRO A 435 44.45 15.68 56.80
CA PRO A 435 45.39 16.04 57.87
C PRO A 435 44.89 17.18 58.76
N ARG A 436 44.24 18.18 58.16
CA ARG A 436 43.66 19.32 58.88
C ARG A 436 42.42 18.94 59.69
N ARG A 437 41.59 18.01 59.19
CA ARG A 437 40.46 17.45 59.95
C ARG A 437 40.94 16.66 61.15
N ASP A 438 41.96 15.82 60.97
CA ASP A 438 42.54 15.01 62.04
C ASP A 438 43.17 15.91 63.12
N GLN A 439 43.88 16.97 62.72
CA GLN A 439 44.40 18.00 63.64
C GLN A 439 43.30 18.69 64.45
N ARG A 440 42.24 19.18 63.80
CA ARG A 440 41.12 19.84 64.49
C ARG A 440 40.34 18.90 65.41
N GLN A 441 40.22 17.63 65.06
CA GLN A 441 39.60 16.62 65.93
C GLN A 441 40.48 16.33 67.15
N ALA A 442 41.80 16.22 66.97
CA ALA A 442 42.73 16.07 68.08
C ALA A 442 42.72 17.30 69.02
N GLU A 443 42.65 18.51 68.47
CA GLU A 443 42.49 19.75 69.26
C GLU A 443 41.19 19.74 70.06
N ARG A 444 40.05 19.43 69.44
CA ARG A 444 38.75 19.32 70.14
C ARG A 444 38.73 18.25 71.22
N ALA A 445 39.35 17.10 70.98
CA ALA A 445 39.46 16.03 71.96
C ALA A 445 40.32 16.46 73.16
N ARG A 446 41.40 17.22 72.93
CA ARG A 446 42.22 17.81 74.00
C ARG A 446 41.44 18.86 74.79
N SER A 447 40.64 19.70 74.13
CA SER A 447 39.79 20.69 74.81
C SER A 447 38.71 20.05 75.68
N ALA A 448 38.14 18.92 75.24
CA ALA A 448 37.11 18.18 75.98
C ALA A 448 37.67 17.35 77.15
N ALA A 449 38.96 17.00 77.11
CA ALA A 449 39.64 16.25 78.18
C ALA A 449 40.27 17.15 79.27
N SER A 450 40.14 18.47 79.17
CA SER A 450 40.64 19.40 80.18
C SER A 450 39.64 19.45 81.35
N PRO A 451 39.99 19.00 82.56
CA PRO A 451 39.06 19.00 83.69
C PRO A 451 38.79 20.45 84.12
N VAL A 452 37.52 20.77 84.31
CA VAL A 452 37.10 21.98 85.02
C VAL A 452 37.60 21.83 86.46
N HIS A 453 38.66 22.55 86.80
CA HIS A 453 39.05 22.72 88.20
C HIS A 453 38.00 23.61 88.87
N ASP A 454 37.17 22.97 89.69
CA ASP A 454 36.27 23.59 90.66
C ASP A 454 37.15 24.24 91.76
N GLU A 455 37.28 25.57 91.71
CA GLU A 455 37.84 26.36 92.82
C GLU A 455 36.73 26.67 93.82
N HIS A 456 36.64 25.83 94.87
CA HIS A 456 36.02 26.18 96.13
C HIS A 456 37.08 26.59 97.16
N LYS A 457 37.02 27.86 97.61
CA LYS A 457 37.31 28.41 98.96
C LYS A 457 37.48 29.94 98.81
N VAL A 458 36.71 30.81 99.47
CA VAL A 458 36.36 30.89 100.91
C VAL A 458 34.93 31.37 101.10
#